data_AF-A0A9P7F0N5-F1
#
_entry.id   AF-A0A9P7F0N5-F1
#
_cell.length_a   1.000
_cell.length_b   1.000
_cell.length_c   1.000
_cell.angle_alpha   90.00
_cell.angle_beta   90.00
_cell.angle_gamma   90.00
#
_symmetry.space_group_name_H-M   'P 1'
#
loop_
_entity.id
_entity.type
_entity.pdbx_description
1 polymer ?
#
loop_
_entity_poly.entity_id
_entity_poly.type
_entity_poly.pdbx_seq_one_letter_code
_entity_poly.pdbx_strand_id
1 'polypeptide(L)'
;GTVSCAVWVTTRVGMAETLCYGTGLGYIRFLRSNVQQMQFQEICARRLVSGFKITCMVWDSTSSGANTQIAVGTRDKIVQVLILNTNSQLQSIFSVRLDNIVPKSVAFADNGSVYVFGLYDGNFIKLKGNDGAVVKKYSCQSVIGHAAVNQKKGVFIVDNATNGFTLYRLEGDEEPVQTSVTTALSVSVPKQVTFSAEERLIVGGSDHGSVYVFKRKTGKLFNTLHHSNTGLVQTIA
;
A
#
# COMPACT_ATOMS: atom_id res chain seq x y z
N GLY A 1 -19.38 1.75 -7.22
CA GLY A 1 -18.99 0.93 -6.07
C GLY A 1 -18.24 1.79 -5.08
N THR A 2 -18.26 1.44 -3.79
CA THR A 2 -17.54 2.20 -2.74
C THR A 2 -16.05 2.32 -3.03
N VAL A 3 -15.44 3.46 -2.73
CA VAL A 3 -13.99 3.65 -2.82
C VAL A 3 -13.32 2.75 -1.79
N SER A 4 -12.29 2.02 -2.20
CA SER A 4 -11.60 1.03 -1.36
C SER A 4 -10.15 1.37 -1.05
N CYS A 5 -9.50 2.15 -1.90
CA CYS A 5 -8.14 2.67 -1.73
C CYS A 5 -7.95 3.86 -2.67
N ALA A 6 -7.02 4.75 -2.35
CA ALA A 6 -6.66 5.90 -3.17
C ALA A 6 -5.18 6.25 -3.00
N VAL A 7 -4.60 6.85 -4.03
CA VAL A 7 -3.23 7.35 -4.04
C VAL A 7 -3.17 8.62 -4.89
N TRP A 8 -2.43 9.62 -4.41
CA TRP A 8 -2.08 10.79 -5.23
C TRP A 8 -0.94 10.43 -6.16
N VAL A 9 -1.08 10.75 -7.44
CA VAL A 9 -0.08 10.53 -8.49
C VAL A 9 0.38 11.88 -9.02
N THR A 10 1.67 12.17 -8.90
CA THR A 10 2.29 13.35 -9.48
C THR A 10 2.96 12.95 -10.79
N THR A 11 2.33 13.27 -11.92
CA THR A 11 2.92 13.04 -13.24
C THR A 11 3.89 14.18 -13.58
N ARG A 12 5.11 13.86 -14.02
CA ARG A 12 6.08 14.89 -14.44
C ARG A 12 5.62 15.68 -15.66
N VAL A 13 4.74 15.09 -16.49
CA VAL A 13 4.12 15.78 -17.62
C VAL A 13 3.04 16.73 -17.09
N GLY A 14 3.32 18.03 -17.13
CA GLY A 14 2.37 19.10 -16.77
C GLY A 14 2.19 19.37 -15.28
N MET A 15 2.96 18.72 -14.39
CA MET A 15 2.86 18.84 -12.92
C MET A 15 1.43 18.73 -12.36
N ALA A 16 0.52 18.10 -13.11
CA ALA A 16 -0.87 18.00 -12.72
C ALA A 16 -1.05 16.87 -11.71
N GLU A 17 -1.53 17.22 -10.53
CA GLU A 17 -1.90 16.23 -9.51
C GLU A 17 -3.06 15.38 -10.03
N THR A 18 -2.86 14.07 -10.04
CA THR A 18 -3.85 13.10 -10.47
C THR A 18 -4.23 12.22 -9.27
N LEU A 19 -5.48 12.28 -8.84
CA LEU A 19 -6.00 11.35 -7.85
C LEU A 19 -6.32 10.03 -8.56
N CYS A 20 -5.70 8.95 -8.11
CA CYS A 20 -6.05 7.61 -8.54
C CYS A 20 -6.77 6.88 -7.39
N TYR A 21 -7.91 6.23 -7.68
CA TYR A 21 -8.60 5.43 -6.68
C TYR A 21 -9.17 4.15 -7.23
N GLY A 22 -9.20 3.14 -6.36
CA GLY A 22 -9.81 1.85 -6.61
C GLY A 22 -11.16 1.71 -5.92
N THR A 23 -12.00 0.81 -6.43
CA THR A 23 -13.34 0.58 -5.87
C THR A 23 -13.60 -0.88 -5.50
N GLY A 24 -14.66 -1.08 -4.71
CA GLY A 24 -15.21 -2.39 -4.36
C GLY A 24 -15.70 -3.23 -5.55
N LEU A 25 -15.89 -2.63 -6.73
CA LEU A 25 -16.35 -3.29 -7.95
C LEU A 25 -15.24 -3.44 -9.02
N GLY A 26 -13.98 -3.27 -8.60
CA GLY A 26 -12.82 -3.48 -9.47
C GLY A 26 -12.53 -2.35 -10.46
N TYR A 27 -13.14 -1.18 -10.31
CA TYR A 27 -12.78 -0.02 -11.12
C TYR A 27 -11.57 0.69 -10.54
N ILE A 28 -10.58 0.94 -11.38
CA ILE A 28 -9.56 1.96 -11.18
C ILE A 28 -9.97 3.23 -11.94
N ARG A 29 -9.86 4.39 -11.29
CA ARG A 29 -10.22 5.69 -11.86
C ARG A 29 -9.11 6.71 -11.62
N PHE A 30 -8.95 7.61 -12.59
CA PHE A 30 -7.97 8.68 -12.59
C PHE A 30 -8.69 10.01 -12.77
N LEU A 31 -8.51 10.89 -11.79
CA LEU A 31 -9.04 12.23 -11.80
C LEU A 31 -7.88 13.22 -11.83
N ARG A 32 -7.79 14.05 -12.86
CA ARG A 32 -6.76 15.09 -12.96
C ARG A 32 -7.31 16.42 -12.47
N SER A 33 -6.55 17.14 -11.66
CA SER A 33 -6.92 18.49 -11.27
C SER A 33 -6.84 19.43 -12.46
N ASN A 34 -7.92 20.16 -12.71
CA ASN A 34 -7.92 21.33 -13.58
C ASN A 34 -7.83 22.57 -12.68
N VAL A 35 -6.62 23.12 -12.56
CA VAL A 35 -6.34 24.27 -11.69
C VAL A 35 -7.14 25.51 -12.10
N GLN A 36 -7.43 25.69 -13.40
CA GLN A 36 -8.18 26.84 -13.88
C GLN A 36 -9.67 26.78 -13.50
N GLN A 37 -10.25 25.58 -13.49
CA GLN A 37 -11.67 25.37 -13.18
C GLN A 37 -11.93 24.95 -11.74
N MET A 38 -10.88 24.74 -10.93
CA MET A 38 -10.97 24.21 -9.56
C MET A 38 -11.79 22.91 -9.49
N GLN A 39 -11.69 22.08 -10.54
CA GLN A 39 -12.47 20.85 -10.69
C GLN A 39 -11.57 19.67 -11.04
N PHE A 40 -12.02 18.48 -10.65
CA PHE A 40 -11.39 17.23 -11.05
C PHE A 40 -12.11 16.66 -12.27
N GLN A 41 -11.35 16.37 -13.33
CA GLN A 41 -11.87 15.72 -14.52
C GLN A 41 -11.42 14.26 -14.56
N GLU A 42 -12.35 13.34 -14.82
CA GLU A 42 -12.02 11.95 -15.09
C GLU A 42 -11.29 11.84 -16.43
N ILE A 43 -10.03 11.42 -16.39
CA ILE A 43 -9.20 11.22 -17.58
C ILE A 43 -9.16 9.75 -18.01
N CYS A 44 -9.42 8.83 -17.08
CA CYS A 44 -9.41 7.40 -17.36
C CYS A 44 -10.21 6.64 -16.30
N ALA A 45 -11.03 5.68 -16.74
CA ALA A 45 -11.68 4.71 -15.89
C ALA A 45 -11.64 3.34 -16.55
N ARG A 46 -11.25 2.31 -15.79
CA ARG A 46 -11.22 0.94 -16.30
C ARG A 46 -11.63 -0.05 -15.22
N ARG A 47 -12.48 -1.00 -15.58
CA ARG A 47 -12.75 -2.16 -14.74
C ARG A 47 -11.65 -3.19 -14.95
N LEU A 48 -11.01 -3.61 -13.86
CA LEU A 48 -9.91 -4.57 -13.88
C LEU A 48 -10.46 -6.00 -13.82
N VAL A 49 -9.95 -6.85 -14.72
CA VAL A 49 -10.15 -8.31 -14.78
C VAL A 49 -11.54 -8.76 -14.31
N SER A 50 -11.61 -9.45 -13.18
CA SER A 50 -12.78 -10.10 -12.62
C SER A 50 -13.75 -9.13 -11.94
N GLY A 51 -13.38 -7.86 -11.82
CA GLY A 51 -14.21 -6.82 -11.23
C GLY A 51 -14.38 -6.95 -9.71
N PHE A 52 -13.46 -7.62 -9.03
CA PHE A 52 -13.43 -7.71 -7.58
C PHE A 52 -12.84 -6.44 -6.95
N LYS A 53 -13.14 -6.22 -5.67
CA LYS A 53 -12.61 -5.10 -4.87
C LYS A 53 -11.10 -4.97 -5.05
N ILE A 54 -10.65 -3.77 -5.42
CA ILE A 54 -9.24 -3.39 -5.34
C ILE A 54 -8.90 -3.18 -3.87
N THR A 55 -7.95 -3.95 -3.35
CA THR A 55 -7.59 -3.96 -1.93
C THR A 55 -6.41 -3.06 -1.60
N CYS A 56 -5.53 -2.83 -2.57
CA CYS A 56 -4.35 -1.98 -2.45
C CYS A 56 -3.90 -1.43 -3.79
N MET A 57 -3.17 -0.33 -3.75
CA MET A 57 -2.63 0.36 -4.92
C MET A 57 -1.38 1.15 -4.52
N VAL A 58 -0.41 1.22 -5.42
CA VAL A 58 0.77 2.07 -5.27
C VAL A 58 1.19 2.60 -6.64
N TRP A 59 1.72 3.82 -6.67
CA TRP A 59 2.34 4.42 -7.84
C TRP A 59 3.88 4.36 -7.69
N ASP A 60 4.57 4.03 -8.78
CA ASP A 60 6.03 4.12 -8.86
C ASP A 60 6.51 5.59 -8.98
N SER A 61 6.85 6.19 -7.85
CA SER A 61 7.42 7.55 -7.80
C SER A 61 8.87 7.62 -8.27
N THR A 62 9.53 6.48 -8.47
CA THR A 62 10.94 6.39 -8.89
C THR A 62 11.11 6.35 -10.41
N SER A 63 10.07 5.95 -11.15
CA SER A 63 10.07 5.97 -12.62
C SER A 63 10.35 7.39 -13.14
N SER A 64 11.47 7.53 -13.86
CA SER A 64 11.89 8.77 -14.51
C SER A 64 11.19 9.02 -15.86
N GLY A 65 10.42 8.05 -16.35
CA GLY A 65 9.75 8.12 -17.65
C GLY A 65 8.51 9.03 -17.65
N ALA A 66 8.04 9.39 -18.84
CA ALA A 66 6.77 10.11 -19.03
C ALA A 66 5.53 9.28 -18.62
N ASN A 67 5.70 7.96 -18.55
CA ASN A 67 4.66 7.00 -18.21
C ASN A 67 4.62 6.73 -16.71
N THR A 68 3.41 6.72 -16.14
CA THR A 68 3.19 6.38 -14.73
C THR A 68 2.91 4.89 -14.59
N GLN A 69 3.72 4.18 -13.80
CA GLN A 69 3.44 2.79 -13.42
C GLN A 69 2.66 2.72 -12.12
N ILE A 70 1.67 1.83 -12.09
CA ILE A 70 0.77 1.62 -10.96
C ILE A 70 0.60 0.12 -10.75
N ALA A 71 0.87 -0.33 -9.53
CA ALA A 71 0.60 -1.69 -9.11
C ALA A 71 -0.72 -1.71 -8.32
N VAL A 72 -1.56 -2.70 -8.60
CA VAL A 72 -2.85 -2.90 -7.95
C VAL A 72 -3.01 -4.36 -7.52
N GLY A 73 -3.56 -4.55 -6.33
CA GLY A 73 -3.97 -5.86 -5.83
C GLY A 73 -5.48 -5.92 -5.67
N THR A 74 -6.07 -7.08 -5.97
CA THR A 74 -7.51 -7.32 -5.86
C THR A 74 -7.84 -8.47 -4.90
N ARG A 75 -9.07 -8.44 -4.37
CA ARG A 75 -9.54 -9.44 -3.40
C ARG A 75 -9.53 -10.88 -3.93
N ASP A 76 -9.65 -11.07 -5.24
CA ASP A 76 -9.59 -12.38 -5.89
C ASP A 76 -8.17 -12.84 -6.22
N LYS A 77 -7.18 -12.33 -5.47
CA LYS A 77 -5.78 -12.74 -5.51
C LYS A 77 -5.05 -12.36 -6.79
N ILE A 78 -5.47 -11.31 -7.49
CA ILE A 78 -4.78 -10.84 -8.69
C ILE A 78 -3.90 -9.63 -8.33
N VAL A 79 -2.70 -9.61 -8.89
CA VAL A 79 -1.83 -8.43 -8.93
C VAL A 79 -1.63 -8.03 -10.38
N GLN A 80 -1.82 -6.74 -10.66
CA GLN A 80 -1.61 -6.15 -11.97
C GLN A 80 -0.67 -4.96 -11.85
N VAL A 81 0.23 -4.82 -12.83
CA VAL A 81 1.00 -3.61 -13.02
C VAL A 81 0.59 -2.98 -14.33
N LEU A 82 0.29 -1.69 -14.28
CA LEU A 82 -0.32 -0.92 -15.34
C LEU A 82 0.51 0.32 -15.64
N ILE A 83 0.55 0.72 -16.91
CA ILE A 83 1.08 2.00 -17.35
C ILE A 83 -0.09 2.91 -17.70
N LEU A 84 -0.16 4.09 -17.09
CA LEU A 84 -0.93 5.23 -17.59
C LEU A 84 -0.01 6.04 -18.51
N ASN A 85 -0.32 6.03 -19.81
CA ASN A 85 0.45 6.79 -20.79
C ASN A 85 -0.02 8.26 -20.87
N THR A 86 0.69 9.07 -21.64
CA THR A 86 0.39 10.51 -21.83
C THR A 86 -0.99 10.76 -22.44
N ASN A 87 -1.54 9.78 -23.17
CA ASN A 87 -2.87 9.85 -23.78
C ASN A 87 -3.99 9.41 -22.83
N SER A 88 -3.68 9.26 -21.53
CA SER A 88 -4.61 8.79 -20.49
C SER A 88 -5.17 7.38 -20.74
N GLN A 89 -4.44 6.56 -21.50
CA GLN A 89 -4.80 5.16 -21.72
C GLN A 89 -4.01 4.26 -20.77
N LEU A 90 -4.69 3.23 -20.27
CA LEU A 90 -4.09 2.23 -19.41
C LEU A 90 -3.66 1.01 -20.22
N GLN A 91 -2.40 0.63 -20.09
CA GLN A 91 -1.83 -0.57 -20.68
C GLN A 91 -1.37 -1.51 -19.57
N SER A 92 -1.55 -2.82 -19.74
CA SER A 92 -1.08 -3.81 -18.78
C SER A 92 0.38 -4.13 -19.06
N ILE A 93 1.24 -4.10 -18.04
CA ILE A 93 2.56 -4.73 -18.11
C ILE A 93 2.39 -6.23 -17.85
N PHE A 94 1.80 -6.58 -16.70
CA PHE A 94 1.45 -7.96 -16.37
C PHE A 94 0.19 -8.04 -15.51
N SER A 95 -0.41 -9.23 -15.49
CA SER A 95 -1.53 -9.59 -14.63
C SER A 95 -1.35 -11.03 -14.17
N VAL A 96 -1.14 -11.26 -12.88
CA VAL A 96 -0.89 -12.59 -12.33
C VAL A 96 -1.88 -12.91 -11.22
N ARG A 97 -2.36 -14.15 -11.21
CA ARG A 97 -3.17 -14.70 -10.11
C ARG A 97 -2.24 -15.41 -9.14
N LEU A 98 -2.36 -15.07 -7.87
CA LEU A 98 -1.64 -15.70 -6.76
C LEU A 98 -2.47 -16.84 -6.19
N ASP A 99 -1.82 -17.91 -5.74
CA ASP A 99 -2.54 -19.10 -5.27
C ASP A 99 -3.31 -18.84 -3.98
N ASN A 100 -2.62 -18.43 -2.91
CA ASN A 100 -3.18 -18.33 -1.56
C ASN A 100 -2.97 -16.96 -0.90
N ILE A 101 -2.45 -15.99 -1.63
CA ILE A 101 -2.17 -14.65 -1.12
C ILE A 101 -3.27 -13.71 -1.58
N VAL A 102 -3.98 -13.07 -0.64
CA VAL A 102 -4.87 -11.94 -0.92
C VAL A 102 -4.06 -10.66 -0.73
N PRO A 103 -3.72 -9.91 -1.80
CA PRO A 103 -2.93 -8.68 -1.68
C PRO A 103 -3.60 -7.68 -0.74
N LYS A 104 -2.85 -7.17 0.23
CA LYS A 104 -3.32 -6.15 1.18
C LYS A 104 -2.51 -4.86 1.11
N SER A 105 -1.24 -4.97 0.77
CA SER A 105 -0.34 -3.86 0.47
C SER A 105 0.59 -4.27 -0.66
N VAL A 106 1.01 -3.30 -1.46
CA VAL A 106 1.97 -3.48 -2.55
C VAL A 106 2.99 -2.35 -2.51
N ALA A 107 4.22 -2.63 -2.93
CA ALA A 107 5.27 -1.63 -3.06
C ALA A 107 6.13 -1.93 -4.28
N PHE A 108 6.47 -0.90 -5.05
CA PHE A 108 7.49 -1.03 -6.08
C PHE A 108 8.86 -1.28 -5.45
N ALA A 109 9.69 -2.01 -6.19
CA ALA A 109 11.07 -2.32 -5.91
C ALA A 109 11.89 -2.08 -7.20
N ASP A 110 13.18 -2.40 -7.16
CA ASP A 110 14.08 -2.16 -8.30
C ASP A 110 13.60 -2.87 -9.57
N ASN A 111 13.86 -2.23 -10.72
CA ASN A 111 13.53 -2.74 -12.06
C ASN A 111 12.04 -3.03 -12.27
N GLY A 112 11.15 -2.25 -11.65
CA GLY A 112 9.70 -2.42 -11.75
C GLY A 112 9.17 -3.67 -11.03
N SER A 113 10.01 -4.36 -10.25
CA SER A 113 9.57 -5.47 -9.41
C SER A 113 8.58 -4.98 -8.36
N VAL A 114 7.73 -5.87 -7.85
CA VAL A 114 6.68 -5.50 -6.89
C VAL A 114 6.70 -6.43 -5.70
N TYR A 115 6.84 -5.87 -4.50
CA TYR A 115 6.52 -6.59 -3.27
C TYR A 115 5.00 -6.63 -3.07
N VAL A 116 4.48 -7.80 -2.73
CA VAL A 116 3.07 -8.03 -2.46
C VAL A 116 2.94 -8.65 -1.08
N PHE A 117 2.23 -7.98 -0.18
CA PHE A 117 2.00 -8.42 1.19
C PHE A 117 0.59 -9.02 1.32
N GLY A 118 0.50 -10.25 1.79
CA GLY A 118 -0.75 -10.99 1.96
C GLY A 118 -1.53 -10.56 3.19
N LEU A 119 -2.86 -10.58 3.09
CA LEU A 119 -3.73 -10.35 4.24
C LEU A 119 -3.72 -11.59 5.15
N TYR A 120 -3.28 -11.43 6.39
CA TYR A 120 -3.37 -12.40 7.49
C TYR A 120 -2.62 -13.73 7.36
N ASP A 121 -1.97 -14.01 6.24
CA ASP A 121 -1.21 -15.25 6.05
C ASP A 121 0.26 -15.14 6.50
N GLY A 122 0.70 -13.93 6.88
CA GLY A 122 2.08 -13.64 7.25
C GLY A 122 3.04 -13.61 6.06
N ASN A 123 2.58 -13.88 4.85
CA ASN A 123 3.46 -14.06 3.70
C ASN A 123 3.57 -12.78 2.89
N PHE A 124 4.75 -12.57 2.31
CA PHE A 124 4.92 -11.60 1.24
C PHE A 124 5.81 -12.18 0.15
N ILE A 125 5.66 -11.66 -1.05
CA ILE A 125 6.38 -12.16 -2.24
C ILE A 125 6.95 -11.00 -3.03
N LYS A 126 8.01 -11.26 -3.78
CA LYS A 126 8.56 -10.35 -4.77
C LYS A 126 8.22 -10.85 -6.16
N LEU A 127 7.51 -10.05 -6.94
CA LEU A 127 7.17 -10.31 -8.33
C LEU A 127 8.17 -9.60 -9.25
N LYS A 128 8.53 -10.25 -10.35
CA LYS A 128 9.40 -9.70 -11.38
C LYS A 128 8.64 -8.68 -12.23
N GLY A 129 9.27 -7.55 -12.54
CA GLY A 129 8.57 -6.41 -13.15
C GLY A 129 8.04 -6.61 -14.58
N ASN A 130 8.61 -7.53 -15.35
CA ASN A 130 8.26 -7.71 -16.77
C ASN A 130 7.10 -8.69 -17.00
N ASP A 131 6.98 -9.73 -16.18
CA ASP A 131 6.04 -10.85 -16.39
C ASP A 131 5.24 -11.21 -15.14
N GLY A 132 5.58 -10.62 -13.99
CA GLY A 132 4.93 -10.92 -12.71
C GLY A 132 5.32 -12.29 -12.13
N ALA A 133 6.36 -12.95 -12.64
CA ALA A 133 6.83 -14.22 -12.07
C ALA A 133 7.30 -14.03 -10.61
N VAL A 134 7.04 -15.02 -9.76
CA VAL A 134 7.49 -14.99 -8.36
C VAL A 134 9.01 -15.18 -8.31
N VAL A 135 9.72 -14.13 -7.90
CA VAL A 135 11.17 -14.14 -7.69
C VAL A 135 11.51 -14.81 -6.37
N LYS A 136 10.77 -14.46 -5.31
CA LYS A 136 11.00 -14.96 -3.95
C LYS A 136 9.73 -14.90 -3.12
N LYS A 137 9.60 -15.85 -2.20
CA LYS A 137 8.58 -15.89 -1.15
C LYS A 137 9.26 -15.72 0.20
N TYR A 138 8.59 -15.03 1.11
CA TYR A 138 9.04 -14.73 2.46
C TYR A 138 7.87 -14.94 3.42
N SER A 139 8.17 -15.17 4.69
CA SER A 139 7.19 -15.34 5.75
C SER A 139 7.58 -14.51 6.98
N CYS A 140 6.69 -13.62 7.41
CA CYS A 140 6.83 -12.92 8.66
C CYS A 140 6.41 -13.84 9.82
N GLN A 141 7.04 -13.68 10.98
CA GLN A 141 6.59 -14.35 12.21
C GLN A 141 5.24 -13.83 12.74
N SER A 142 4.75 -12.71 12.19
CA SER A 142 3.44 -12.14 12.49
C SER A 142 2.52 -12.19 11.28
N VAL A 143 1.21 -12.28 11.54
CA VAL A 143 0.21 -11.99 10.50
C VAL A 143 0.35 -10.55 10.01
N ILE A 144 -0.15 -10.27 8.80
CA ILE A 144 -0.07 -8.96 8.17
C ILE A 144 -1.47 -8.38 8.00
N GLY A 145 -1.78 -7.32 8.75
CA GLY A 145 -2.99 -6.51 8.56
C GLY A 145 -2.81 -5.43 7.48
N HIS A 146 -1.63 -4.82 7.44
CA HIS A 146 -1.22 -3.83 6.45
C HIS A 146 0.30 -3.77 6.45
N ALA A 147 0.93 -3.39 5.34
CA ALA A 147 2.36 -3.14 5.27
C ALA A 147 2.67 -1.78 4.64
N ALA A 148 3.72 -1.12 5.15
CA ALA A 148 4.35 0.01 4.49
C ALA A 148 5.85 -0.27 4.31
N VAL A 149 6.38 0.12 3.15
CA VAL A 149 7.75 -0.18 2.75
C VAL A 149 8.58 1.09 2.73
N ASN A 150 9.78 1.02 3.31
CA ASN A 150 10.82 2.00 3.13
C ASN A 150 12.00 1.36 2.40
N GLN A 151 11.97 1.47 1.07
CA GLN A 151 12.99 0.89 0.20
C GLN A 151 14.38 1.50 0.44
N LYS A 152 14.46 2.82 0.68
CA LYS A 152 15.73 3.52 0.95
C LYS A 152 16.46 2.96 2.18
N LYS A 153 15.71 2.50 3.18
CA LYS A 153 16.26 1.90 4.41
C LYS A 153 16.27 0.38 4.39
N GLY A 154 15.75 -0.26 3.34
CA GLY A 154 15.69 -1.71 3.23
C GLY A 154 14.78 -2.37 4.27
N VAL A 155 13.73 -1.69 4.73
CA VAL A 155 12.84 -2.18 5.80
C VAL A 155 11.37 -2.01 5.45
N PHE A 156 10.51 -2.79 6.09
CA PHE A 156 9.07 -2.61 6.05
C PHE A 156 8.47 -2.78 7.43
N ILE A 157 7.33 -2.15 7.66
CA ILE A 157 6.56 -2.22 8.90
C ILE A 157 5.21 -2.86 8.59
N VAL A 158 4.76 -3.77 9.46
CA VAL A 158 3.42 -4.37 9.36
C VAL A 158 2.58 -4.04 10.58
N ASP A 159 1.28 -3.83 10.37
CA ASP A 159 0.29 -4.05 11.41
C ASP A 159 0.23 -5.55 11.68
N ASN A 160 0.63 -5.96 12.88
CA ASN A 160 0.67 -7.37 13.25
C ASN A 160 -0.71 -7.94 13.63
N ALA A 161 -1.77 -7.11 13.55
CA ALA A 161 -3.16 -7.42 13.87
C ALA A 161 -3.38 -8.04 15.26
N THR A 162 -2.41 -7.95 16.18
CA THR A 162 -2.50 -8.51 17.52
C THR A 162 -2.32 -7.43 18.59
N ASN A 163 -1.18 -6.77 18.62
CA ASN A 163 -0.83 -5.82 19.68
C ASN A 163 0.05 -4.65 19.21
N GLY A 164 0.17 -4.42 17.90
CA GLY A 164 0.84 -3.22 17.38
C GLY A 164 1.50 -3.44 16.03
N PHE A 165 2.76 -3.00 15.92
CA PHE A 165 3.45 -2.90 14.64
C PHE A 165 4.82 -3.55 14.68
N THR A 166 5.12 -4.42 13.71
CA THR A 166 6.38 -5.19 13.67
C THR A 166 7.22 -4.80 12.46
N LEU A 167 8.47 -4.41 12.71
CA LEU A 167 9.44 -3.94 11.72
C LEU A 167 10.31 -5.11 11.28
N TYR A 168 10.50 -5.24 9.97
CA TYR A 168 11.31 -6.28 9.34
C TYR A 168 12.28 -5.67 8.34
N ARG A 169 13.31 -6.43 7.96
CA ARG A 169 14.16 -6.12 6.80
C ARG A 169 13.50 -6.66 5.54
N LEU A 170 13.60 -5.92 4.42
CA LEU A 170 13.11 -6.40 3.12
C LEU A 170 13.87 -7.62 2.62
N GLU A 171 15.16 -7.70 2.94
CA GLU A 171 16.02 -8.85 2.66
C GLU A 171 16.75 -9.22 3.95
N GLY A 172 16.84 -10.52 4.24
CA GLY A 172 17.44 -11.03 5.47
C GLY A 172 16.91 -12.41 5.85
N ASP A 173 16.95 -12.68 7.15
CA ASP A 173 16.56 -13.92 7.83
C ASP A 173 15.07 -13.98 8.20
N GLU A 174 14.27 -12.99 7.78
CA GLU A 174 12.83 -12.90 8.05
C GLU A 174 12.49 -12.72 9.55
N GLU A 175 13.51 -12.42 10.37
CA GLU A 175 13.36 -12.13 11.79
C GLU A 175 12.84 -10.70 12.03
N PRO A 176 11.98 -10.51 13.04
CA PRO A 176 11.53 -9.18 13.42
C PRO A 176 12.71 -8.37 13.96
N VAL A 177 12.94 -7.19 13.37
CA VAL A 177 13.91 -6.22 13.87
C VAL A 177 13.41 -5.64 15.20
N GLN A 178 12.10 -5.37 15.28
CA GLN A 178 11.48 -4.72 16.42
C GLN A 178 9.95 -4.79 16.37
N THR A 179 9.31 -4.97 17.53
CA THR A 179 7.86 -4.78 17.71
C THR A 179 7.56 -3.56 18.58
N SER A 180 6.67 -2.70 18.10
CA SER A 180 6.10 -1.57 18.84
C SER A 180 4.72 -1.95 19.35
N VAL A 181 4.53 -1.94 20.66
CA VAL A 181 3.29 -2.43 21.30
C VAL A 181 2.32 -1.26 21.54
N THR A 182 1.05 -1.46 21.19
CA THR A 182 -0.08 -0.58 21.46
C THR A 182 -0.92 -1.13 22.61
N THR A 183 -1.96 -0.40 23.02
CA THR A 183 -3.00 -0.97 23.88
C THR A 183 -3.61 -2.20 23.22
N ALA A 184 -4.02 -3.18 24.04
CA ALA A 184 -4.64 -4.41 23.58
C ALA A 184 -5.85 -4.12 22.70
N LEU A 185 -5.99 -4.90 21.62
CA LEU A 185 -7.08 -4.74 20.67
C LEU A 185 -8.40 -5.20 21.29
N SER A 186 -9.43 -4.37 21.14
CA SER A 186 -10.82 -4.76 21.32
C SER A 186 -11.35 -5.55 20.13
N VAL A 187 -10.84 -5.27 18.92
CA VAL A 187 -11.23 -5.92 17.66
C VAL A 187 -10.00 -6.17 16.78
N SER A 188 -9.88 -7.43 16.33
CA SER A 188 -8.86 -7.85 15.37
C SER A 188 -9.22 -7.42 13.94
N VAL A 189 -9.05 -6.13 13.65
CA VAL A 189 -9.18 -5.56 12.29
C VAL A 189 -7.86 -5.00 11.80
N PRO A 190 -7.58 -5.09 10.48
CA PRO A 190 -6.38 -4.53 9.91
C PRO A 190 -6.40 -3.00 9.98
N LYS A 191 -5.29 -2.41 10.36
CA LYS A 191 -5.08 -0.97 10.53
C LYS A 191 -3.95 -0.52 9.63
N GLN A 192 -4.07 0.66 9.03
CA GLN A 192 -2.98 1.18 8.23
C GLN A 192 -1.80 1.57 9.13
N VAL A 193 -0.60 1.32 8.62
CA VAL A 193 0.67 1.71 9.20
C VAL A 193 1.48 2.41 8.11
N THR A 194 2.25 3.43 8.45
CA THR A 194 3.11 4.17 7.52
C THR A 194 4.39 4.67 8.20
N PHE A 195 5.36 5.07 7.38
CA PHE A 195 6.53 5.81 7.84
C PHE A 195 6.27 7.32 7.73
N SER A 196 6.85 8.13 8.62
CA SER A 196 6.84 9.58 8.44
C SER A 196 7.71 10.02 7.26
N ALA A 197 7.52 11.27 6.79
CA ALA A 197 8.29 11.84 5.68
C ALA A 197 9.82 11.81 5.91
N GLU A 198 10.28 11.99 7.16
CA GLU A 198 11.69 11.87 7.53
C GLU A 198 12.14 10.42 7.81
N GLU A 199 11.23 9.45 7.72
CA GLU A 199 11.48 8.02 7.92
C GLU A 199 12.05 7.66 9.31
N ARG A 200 11.84 8.55 10.28
CA ARG A 200 12.29 8.41 11.68
C ARG A 200 11.19 7.87 12.58
N LEU A 201 9.93 8.02 12.16
CA LEU A 201 8.77 7.61 12.94
C LEU A 201 7.96 6.55 12.18
N ILE A 202 7.30 5.71 12.95
CA ILE A 202 6.25 4.80 12.50
C ILE A 202 4.94 5.37 13.03
N VAL A 203 3.94 5.49 12.17
CA VAL A 203 2.59 5.94 12.52
C VAL A 203 1.62 4.82 12.24
N GLY A 204 0.71 4.54 13.16
CA GLY A 204 -0.28 3.47 13.02
C GLY A 204 -1.58 3.81 13.72
N GLY A 205 -2.70 3.44 13.10
CA GLY A 205 -4.03 3.64 13.68
C GLY A 205 -4.34 2.65 14.80
N SER A 206 -5.49 2.81 15.44
CA SER A 206 -6.02 1.89 16.45
C SER A 206 -7.50 1.58 16.21
N ASP A 207 -8.04 0.62 16.96
CA ASP A 207 -9.46 0.27 16.97
C ASP A 207 -10.28 1.05 18.03
N HIS A 208 -9.63 1.97 18.73
CA HIS A 208 -10.17 2.76 19.83
C HIS A 208 -9.86 4.26 19.66
N GLY A 209 -9.88 4.73 18.42
CA GLY A 209 -9.83 6.15 18.07
C GLY A 209 -8.49 6.84 18.33
N SER A 210 -7.40 6.08 18.49
CA SER A 210 -6.05 6.60 18.73
C SER A 210 -5.14 6.39 17.53
N VAL A 211 -4.17 7.29 17.36
CA VAL A 211 -3.05 7.17 16.43
C VAL A 211 -1.78 7.06 17.25
N TYR A 212 -1.02 5.99 17.07
CA TYR A 212 0.25 5.80 17.75
C TYR A 212 1.40 6.24 16.86
N VAL A 213 2.35 6.96 17.45
CA VAL A 213 3.57 7.41 16.81
C VAL A 213 4.75 6.83 17.57
N PHE A 214 5.59 6.02 16.92
CA PHE A 214 6.76 5.37 17.51
C PHE A 214 8.04 5.87 16.88
N LYS A 215 9.14 5.93 17.65
CA LYS A 215 10.48 6.13 17.10
C LYS A 215 10.93 4.86 16.39
N ARG A 216 11.14 4.89 15.08
CA ARG A 216 11.46 3.68 14.27
C ARG A 216 12.68 2.90 14.77
N LYS A 217 13.73 3.60 15.21
CA LYS A 217 14.99 2.95 15.64
C LYS A 217 14.90 2.27 17.00
N THR A 218 14.02 2.76 17.88
CA THR A 218 13.94 2.29 19.27
C THR A 218 12.61 1.65 19.60
N GLY A 219 11.60 1.75 18.73
CA GLY A 219 10.20 1.30 18.89
C GLY A 219 9.51 1.85 20.13
N LYS A 220 10.10 2.89 20.72
CA LYS A 220 9.52 3.56 21.89
C LYS A 220 8.39 4.44 21.40
N LEU A 221 7.28 4.42 22.13
CA LEU A 221 6.18 5.34 21.92
C LEU A 221 6.71 6.77 22.02
N PHE A 222 6.49 7.55 20.96
CA PHE A 222 6.84 8.96 20.89
C PHE A 222 5.64 9.82 21.25
N ASN A 223 4.46 9.50 20.71
CA ASN A 223 3.22 10.22 21.00
C ASN A 223 2.00 9.34 20.70
N THR A 224 0.87 9.70 21.31
CA THR A 224 -0.45 9.17 20.98
C THR A 224 -1.37 10.34 20.65
N LEU A 225 -1.88 10.38 19.43
CA LEU A 225 -2.84 11.39 19.00
C LEU A 225 -4.25 10.82 19.16
N HIS A 226 -5.12 11.57 19.82
CA HIS A 226 -6.50 11.15 20.05
C HIS A 226 -7.42 11.73 18.97
N HIS A 227 -8.03 10.85 18.17
CA HIS A 227 -9.01 11.23 17.15
C HIS A 227 -10.44 11.17 17.69
N SER A 228 -10.79 10.10 18.42
CA SER A 228 -12.12 9.86 18.96
C SER A 228 -12.09 8.94 20.17
N ASN A 229 -13.12 8.99 21.03
CA ASN A 229 -13.21 8.13 22.22
C ASN A 229 -13.46 6.64 21.87
N THR A 230 -13.96 6.37 20.66
CA THR A 230 -14.28 5.04 20.13
C THR A 230 -14.08 5.01 18.61
N GLY A 231 -13.98 3.81 18.03
CA GLY A 231 -14.01 3.62 16.58
C GLY A 231 -12.64 3.41 15.94
N LEU A 232 -12.65 3.01 14.67
CA LEU A 232 -11.44 2.60 13.96
C LEU A 232 -10.73 3.80 13.33
N VAL A 233 -9.43 3.93 13.59
CA VAL A 233 -8.53 4.72 12.75
C VAL A 233 -7.93 3.78 11.70
N GLN A 234 -8.60 3.68 10.54
CA GLN A 234 -8.18 2.74 9.49
C GLN A 234 -7.23 3.34 8.46
N THR A 235 -7.29 4.67 8.26
CA THR A 235 -6.52 5.36 7.24
C THR A 235 -5.63 6.40 7.89
N ILE A 236 -4.35 6.40 7.51
CA ILE A 236 -3.37 7.42 7.89
C ILE A 236 -2.62 7.82 6.62
N ALA A 237 -2.41 9.13 6.44
CA ALA A 237 -1.73 9.72 5.30
C ALA A 237 -0.62 10.65 5.79
#